data_AF-A0A7S4BCD9-F1
#
_entry.id   AF-A0A7S4BCD9-F1
#
_cell.length_a   1.000
_cell.length_b   1.000
_cell.length_c   1.000
_cell.angle_alpha   90.00
_cell.angle_beta   90.00
_cell.angle_gamma   90.00
#
_symmetry.space_group_name_H-M   'P 1'
#
loop_
_entity.id
_entity.type
_entity.pdbx_description
1 polymer ?
#
loop_
_entity_poly.entity_id
_entity_poly.type
_entity_poly.pdbx_seq_one_letter_code
_entity_poly.pdbx_strand_id
1 'polypeptide(L)'
;VMEAGEFCSSGLPHDSDTAACASWCSAQEAYHHCGFCKCRACLMCIPPEEKTHVYANAGPSSVACRPGTDVAYPQDAAGSDSDASLEDCKIACDTVDACMSFFYSTSQRKCSLKAEKGEPDRFCTKPEWTTYWRVELLQQSLGSVSSRDDSDPSRPPRRLQVHGGKLLDEQSGAELQLHGVNFYLDYFEVQDLALLRQMLPAANVVRLVGVFWADVA
;
A
#
# COMPACT_ATOMS: atom_id res chain seq x y z
N VAL A 1 11.86 14.04 -11.39
CA VAL A 1 12.03 15.18 -10.45
C VAL A 1 11.30 14.77 -9.18
N MET A 2 11.99 14.60 -8.05
CA MET A 2 11.30 14.36 -6.78
C MET A 2 10.49 15.64 -6.48
N GLU A 3 9.17 15.53 -6.30
CA GLU A 3 8.38 16.70 -5.89
C GLU A 3 8.98 17.31 -4.63
N ALA A 4 9.14 18.64 -4.63
CA ALA A 4 9.55 19.34 -3.42
C ALA A 4 8.48 19.09 -2.36
N GLY A 5 8.86 18.49 -1.24
CA GLY A 5 7.92 18.20 -0.16
C GLY A 5 7.37 19.47 0.50
N GLU A 6 6.34 19.32 1.32
CA GLU A 6 5.66 20.43 1.98
C GLU A 6 6.63 21.34 2.75
N PHE A 7 6.35 22.64 2.78
CA PHE A 7 7.14 23.59 3.56
C PHE A 7 7.14 23.19 5.05
N CYS A 8 8.31 23.24 5.68
CA CYS A 8 8.52 22.82 7.05
C CYS A 8 9.47 23.78 7.79
N SER A 9 9.24 23.96 9.09
CA SER A 9 10.16 24.67 9.98
C SER A 9 10.27 23.95 11.31
N SER A 10 11.49 23.53 11.67
CA SER A 10 11.80 22.87 12.95
C SER A 10 12.52 23.78 13.95
N GLY A 11 13.10 24.89 13.48
CA GLY A 11 14.00 25.75 14.28
C GLY A 11 15.36 25.12 14.60
N LEU A 12 15.68 23.94 14.06
CA LEU A 12 16.95 23.26 14.28
C LEU A 12 18.03 23.77 13.32
N PRO A 13 19.28 23.97 13.78
CA PRO A 13 20.36 24.43 12.92
C PRO A 13 20.66 23.38 11.84
N HIS A 14 20.87 23.85 10.60
CA HIS A 14 21.16 22.99 9.43
C HIS A 14 20.08 21.97 9.09
N ASP A 15 18.83 22.29 9.41
CA ASP A 15 17.68 21.54 8.90
C ASP A 15 17.23 22.06 7.53
N SER A 16 16.41 21.26 6.85
CA SER A 16 15.73 21.63 5.62
C SER A 16 14.54 22.55 5.91
N ASP A 17 14.15 23.37 4.93
CA ASP A 17 12.90 24.14 4.90
C ASP A 17 11.74 23.37 4.23
N THR A 18 12.01 22.15 3.78
CA THR A 18 11.05 21.24 3.15
C THR A 18 11.03 19.90 3.86
N ALA A 19 9.83 19.36 4.05
CA ALA A 19 9.61 18.03 4.58
C ALA A 19 10.12 16.99 3.57
N ALA A 20 11.04 16.13 3.98
CA ALA A 20 11.59 15.08 3.13
C ALA A 20 11.84 13.81 3.95
N CYS A 21 12.24 12.74 3.24
CA CYS A 21 12.82 11.56 3.88
C CYS A 21 14.25 11.37 3.41
N ALA A 22 15.20 11.89 4.19
CA ALA A 22 16.61 11.77 3.87
C ALA A 22 17.08 10.31 3.99
N SER A 23 18.06 9.92 3.16
CA SER A 23 18.55 8.54 3.05
C SER A 23 19.21 7.98 4.31
N TRP A 24 19.57 8.84 5.26
CA TRP A 24 20.16 8.46 6.54
C TRP A 24 19.12 8.29 7.66
N CYS A 25 17.86 8.70 7.44
CA CYS A 25 16.81 8.52 8.44
C CYS A 25 16.56 6.99 8.63
N SER A 26 16.47 6.55 9.88
CA SER A 26 16.24 5.13 10.23
C SER A 26 15.26 5.00 11.39
N ALA A 27 14.51 3.90 11.43
CA ALA A 27 13.53 3.67 12.50
C ALA A 27 14.18 3.51 13.88
N GLN A 28 15.41 3.01 13.94
CA GLN A 28 16.16 2.79 15.19
C GLN A 28 16.50 4.10 15.90
N GLU A 29 16.77 5.15 15.12
CA GLU A 29 17.18 6.46 15.63
C GLU A 29 16.06 7.50 15.48
N ALA A 30 14.82 7.08 15.25
CA ALA A 30 13.68 7.96 14.97
C ALA A 30 13.56 9.12 15.96
N TYR A 31 13.76 8.83 17.26
CA TYR A 31 13.74 9.83 18.31
C TYR A 31 14.72 11.00 18.09
N HIS A 32 15.88 10.74 17.51
CA HIS A 32 16.92 11.75 17.30
C HIS A 32 16.68 12.63 16.08
N HIS A 33 15.94 12.16 15.08
CA HIS A 33 15.87 12.84 13.79
C HIS A 33 14.48 13.19 13.29
N CYS A 34 13.41 12.60 13.83
CA CYS A 34 12.05 12.90 13.36
C CYS A 34 11.58 14.33 13.65
N GLY A 35 12.25 15.05 14.55
CA GLY A 35 12.03 16.49 14.74
C GLY A 35 12.49 17.35 13.56
N PHE A 36 13.39 16.83 12.72
CA PHE A 36 13.95 17.55 11.58
C PHE A 36 13.04 17.44 10.35
N CYS A 37 12.84 18.55 9.65
CA CYS A 37 12.10 18.64 8.38
C CYS A 37 12.61 17.65 7.34
N LYS A 38 13.92 17.47 7.24
CA LYS A 38 14.53 16.48 6.33
C LYS A 38 14.18 15.00 6.62
N CYS A 39 13.54 14.70 7.75
CA CYS A 39 13.01 13.36 8.07
C CYS A 39 11.48 13.33 8.28
N ARG A 40 10.78 14.47 8.28
CA ARG A 40 9.33 14.49 8.57
C ARG A 40 8.47 13.73 7.57
N ALA A 41 8.91 13.62 6.31
CA ALA A 41 8.18 12.85 5.31
C ALA A 41 8.53 11.35 5.34
N CYS A 42 9.40 10.90 6.24
CA CYS A 42 9.65 9.48 6.41
C CYS A 42 8.46 8.78 7.07
N LEU A 43 8.03 7.64 6.53
CA LEU A 43 6.99 6.79 7.12
C LEU A 43 7.25 6.48 8.61
N MET A 44 8.51 6.31 9.01
CA MET A 44 8.88 6.05 10.41
C MET A 44 8.66 7.24 11.36
N CYS A 45 8.67 8.47 10.84
CA CYS A 45 8.56 9.71 11.60
C CYS A 45 7.15 10.27 11.66
N ILE A 46 6.23 9.68 10.88
CA ILE A 46 4.84 10.11 10.86
C ILE A 46 4.12 9.50 12.07
N PRO A 47 3.35 10.30 12.83
CA PRO A 47 2.63 9.81 13.99
C PRO A 47 1.69 8.63 13.64
N PRO A 48 1.52 7.63 14.51
CA PRO A 48 0.61 6.51 14.27
C PRO A 48 -0.82 6.94 13.92
N GLU A 49 -1.31 8.02 14.52
CA GLU A 49 -2.64 8.58 14.28
C GLU A 49 -2.84 9.19 12.89
N GLU A 50 -1.76 9.50 12.18
CA GLU A 50 -1.77 10.01 10.79
C GLU A 50 -1.49 8.90 9.76
N LYS A 51 -1.25 7.68 10.25
CA LYS A 51 -1.10 6.49 9.41
C LYS A 51 -2.46 5.82 9.27
N THR A 52 -2.78 5.45 8.05
CA THR A 52 -3.78 4.43 7.80
C THR A 52 -3.07 3.20 7.25
N HIS A 53 -3.66 2.03 7.38
CA HIS A 53 -3.10 0.83 6.79
C HIS A 53 -4.14 0.11 5.96
N VAL A 54 -3.60 -0.69 5.06
CA VAL A 54 -4.34 -1.60 4.19
C VAL A 54 -3.69 -2.96 4.28
N TYR A 55 -4.45 -4.01 3.95
CA TYR A 55 -3.91 -5.37 3.94
C TYR A 55 -3.57 -5.78 2.52
N ALA A 56 -2.28 -5.97 2.25
CA ALA A 56 -1.83 -6.66 1.04
C ALA A 56 -2.06 -8.17 1.19
N ASN A 57 -2.22 -8.86 0.06
CA ASN A 57 -2.58 -10.28 -0.02
C ASN A 57 -1.49 -11.06 -0.78
N ALA A 58 -1.08 -12.22 -0.25
CA ALA A 58 -0.06 -13.10 -0.85
C ALA A 58 -0.54 -13.88 -2.09
N GLY A 59 -1.82 -13.84 -2.40
CA GLY A 59 -2.51 -14.72 -3.33
C GLY A 59 -3.07 -16.00 -2.69
N PRO A 60 -3.86 -16.76 -3.44
CA PRO A 60 -4.48 -17.99 -2.96
C PRO A 60 -3.44 -19.05 -2.63
N SER A 61 -3.60 -19.70 -1.48
CA SER A 61 -2.69 -20.77 -0.99
C SER A 61 -1.24 -20.32 -0.77
N SER A 62 -0.98 -19.02 -0.66
CA SER A 62 0.34 -18.46 -0.38
C SER A 62 0.41 -17.95 1.06
N VAL A 63 1.33 -18.50 1.85
CA VAL A 63 1.58 -18.04 3.22
C VAL A 63 3.02 -17.64 3.45
N ALA A 64 3.27 -16.76 4.42
CA ALA A 64 4.63 -16.50 4.88
C ALA A 64 5.28 -17.83 5.34
N CYS A 65 6.42 -18.19 4.75
CA CYS A 65 7.15 -19.41 5.15
C CYS A 65 7.56 -19.38 6.62
N ARG A 66 7.87 -18.18 7.11
CA ARG A 66 8.13 -17.91 8.52
C ARG A 66 6.87 -17.28 9.08
N PRO A 67 6.03 -18.06 9.75
CA PRO A 67 4.70 -17.60 10.15
C PRO A 67 4.75 -16.56 11.24
N GLY A 68 5.91 -16.36 11.86
CA GLY A 68 6.04 -15.38 12.89
C GLY A 68 5.39 -15.78 14.22
N THR A 69 5.36 -14.85 15.14
CA THR A 69 4.89 -14.97 16.51
C THR A 69 3.38 -14.78 16.52
N ASP A 70 2.67 -15.79 17.04
CA ASP A 70 1.23 -15.69 17.23
C ASP A 70 0.88 -14.58 18.21
N VAL A 71 -0.12 -13.79 17.84
CA VAL A 71 -0.72 -12.75 18.65
C VAL A 71 -2.06 -13.25 19.15
N ALA A 72 -2.35 -13.01 20.43
CA ALA A 72 -3.61 -13.42 21.02
C ALA A 72 -4.78 -12.71 20.34
N TYR A 73 -5.84 -13.46 20.07
CA TYR A 73 -7.09 -12.89 19.58
C TYR A 73 -7.73 -12.04 20.70
N PRO A 74 -8.33 -10.88 20.40
CA PRO A 74 -9.11 -10.16 21.40
C PRO A 74 -10.25 -11.07 21.91
N GLN A 75 -10.44 -11.12 23.22
CA GLN A 75 -11.41 -12.05 23.84
C GLN A 75 -12.86 -11.80 23.37
N ASP A 76 -13.16 -10.58 22.90
CA ASP A 76 -14.49 -10.16 22.47
C ASP A 76 -14.58 -9.86 20.96
N ALA A 77 -13.53 -10.13 20.17
CA ALA A 77 -13.58 -9.88 18.73
C ALA A 77 -14.41 -10.95 18.02
N ALA A 78 -15.27 -10.50 17.09
CA ALA A 78 -15.93 -11.38 16.13
C ALA A 78 -14.88 -12.22 15.39
N GLY A 79 -15.10 -13.53 15.27
CA GLY A 79 -14.16 -14.44 14.61
C GLY A 79 -13.09 -15.09 15.49
N SER A 80 -13.18 -14.96 16.82
CA SER A 80 -12.33 -15.71 17.76
C SER A 80 -12.59 -17.23 17.72
N ASP A 81 -13.80 -17.63 17.29
CA ASP A 81 -14.24 -19.01 17.04
C ASP A 81 -14.36 -19.33 15.53
N SER A 82 -14.54 -20.62 15.20
CA SER A 82 -14.38 -21.25 13.86
C SER A 82 -15.34 -20.82 12.73
N ASP A 83 -15.67 -19.54 12.63
CA ASP A 83 -16.55 -19.00 11.58
C ASP A 83 -16.22 -17.55 11.15
N ALA A 84 -14.98 -17.10 11.35
CA ALA A 84 -14.51 -15.78 10.98
C ALA A 84 -14.59 -15.52 9.47
N SER A 85 -15.07 -14.34 9.08
CA SER A 85 -14.88 -13.82 7.73
C SER A 85 -13.49 -13.17 7.59
N LEU A 86 -13.07 -12.91 6.35
CA LEU A 86 -11.83 -12.16 6.09
C LEU A 86 -11.87 -10.77 6.75
N GLU A 87 -13.03 -10.11 6.73
CA GLU A 87 -13.18 -8.78 7.29
C GLU A 87 -13.08 -8.80 8.82
N ASP A 88 -13.65 -9.81 9.47
CA ASP A 88 -13.49 -10.02 10.91
C ASP A 88 -12.01 -10.15 11.30
N CYS A 89 -11.22 -10.86 10.48
CA CYS A 89 -9.79 -11.03 10.72
C CYS A 89 -8.99 -9.72 10.58
N LYS A 90 -9.38 -8.85 9.64
CA LYS A 90 -8.79 -7.51 9.53
C LYS A 90 -9.11 -6.68 10.76
N ILE A 91 -10.38 -6.62 11.17
CA ILE A 91 -10.84 -5.89 12.36
C ILE A 91 -10.14 -6.40 13.62
N ALA A 92 -10.03 -7.72 13.78
CA ALA A 92 -9.37 -8.33 14.92
C ALA A 92 -7.87 -7.98 14.96
N CYS A 93 -7.19 -8.00 13.81
CA CYS A 93 -5.82 -7.52 13.74
C CYS A 93 -5.74 -6.03 14.09
N ASP A 94 -6.64 -5.19 13.56
CA ASP A 94 -6.74 -3.73 13.80
C ASP A 94 -6.95 -3.36 15.26
N THR A 95 -7.59 -4.25 16.02
CA THR A 95 -7.82 -4.08 17.45
C THR A 95 -6.59 -4.41 18.29
N VAL A 96 -5.61 -5.15 17.75
CA VAL A 96 -4.40 -5.56 18.48
C VAL A 96 -3.19 -4.81 17.95
N ASP A 97 -2.65 -3.89 18.76
CA ASP A 97 -1.47 -3.07 18.41
C ASP A 97 -0.26 -3.90 17.95
N ALA A 98 -0.12 -5.12 18.51
CA ALA A 98 0.97 -6.02 18.14
C ALA A 98 0.74 -6.75 16.81
N CYS A 99 -0.50 -6.82 16.30
CA CYS A 99 -0.82 -7.54 15.06
C CYS A 99 -0.40 -6.71 13.85
N MET A 100 0.37 -7.34 12.96
CA MET A 100 0.93 -6.70 11.77
C MET A 100 0.69 -7.52 10.51
N SER A 101 0.33 -8.79 10.68
CA SER A 101 -0.12 -9.68 9.62
C SER A 101 -1.04 -10.74 10.20
N PHE A 102 -1.74 -11.46 9.34
CA PHE A 102 -2.52 -12.62 9.74
C PHE A 102 -2.61 -13.63 8.61
N PHE A 103 -2.84 -14.88 8.97
CA PHE A 103 -3.21 -15.92 8.01
C PHE A 103 -4.70 -16.12 8.07
N TYR A 104 -5.36 -16.21 6.93
CA TYR A 104 -6.78 -16.50 6.85
C TYR A 104 -7.02 -17.75 6.00
N SER A 105 -7.91 -18.61 6.49
CA SER A 105 -8.38 -19.77 5.75
C SER A 105 -9.82 -19.60 5.32
N THR A 106 -10.05 -19.67 4.01
CA THR A 106 -11.40 -19.54 3.43
C THR A 106 -12.28 -20.75 3.72
N SER A 107 -11.70 -21.95 3.72
CA SER A 107 -12.40 -23.21 3.99
C SER A 107 -12.73 -23.37 5.48
N GLN A 108 -11.77 -23.04 6.35
CA GLN A 108 -11.92 -23.18 7.80
C GLN A 108 -12.56 -21.97 8.46
N ARG A 109 -12.73 -20.86 7.72
CA ARG A 109 -13.26 -19.58 8.21
C ARG A 109 -12.58 -19.19 9.52
N LYS A 110 -11.24 -19.14 9.47
CA LYS A 110 -10.40 -18.96 10.65
C LYS A 110 -9.18 -18.11 10.33
N CYS A 111 -8.77 -17.28 11.29
CA CYS A 111 -7.50 -16.57 11.23
C CYS A 111 -6.51 -16.94 12.34
N SER A 112 -5.24 -16.65 12.06
CA SER A 112 -4.11 -16.70 13.00
C SER A 112 -3.37 -15.37 12.88
N LEU A 113 -3.48 -14.53 13.92
CA LEU A 113 -2.90 -13.19 13.98
C LEU A 113 -1.40 -13.27 14.30
N LYS A 114 -0.58 -12.44 13.66
CA LYS A 114 0.88 -12.49 13.70
C LYS A 114 1.49 -11.12 13.98
N ALA A 115 2.63 -11.09 14.68
CA ALA A 115 3.28 -9.84 15.09
C ALA A 115 4.26 -9.27 14.04
N GLU A 116 4.61 -10.06 13.05
CA GLU A 116 5.66 -9.77 12.09
C GLU A 116 5.20 -8.71 11.10
N LYS A 117 6.04 -7.68 10.99
CA LYS A 117 5.80 -6.50 10.16
C LYS A 117 6.21 -6.75 8.72
N GLY A 118 5.41 -6.18 7.82
CA GLY A 118 5.75 -6.01 6.42
C GLY A 118 5.53 -7.25 5.58
N GLU A 119 6.00 -7.15 4.34
CA GLU A 119 5.92 -8.22 3.36
C GLU A 119 6.80 -9.41 3.77
N PRO A 120 6.27 -10.65 3.72
CA PRO A 120 7.08 -11.83 3.95
C PRO A 120 8.30 -11.91 3.01
N ASP A 121 9.46 -12.25 3.55
CA ASP A 121 10.69 -12.45 2.76
C ASP A 121 10.56 -13.60 1.75
N ARG A 122 9.71 -14.58 2.05
CA ARG A 122 9.39 -15.74 1.21
C ARG A 122 7.97 -16.24 1.44
N PHE A 123 7.35 -16.68 0.34
CA PHE A 123 6.05 -17.36 0.35
C PHE A 123 6.20 -18.86 0.19
N CYS A 124 5.39 -19.60 0.94
CA CYS A 124 5.27 -21.05 0.92
C CYS A 124 3.84 -21.41 0.53
N THR A 125 3.68 -22.52 -0.20
CA THR A 125 2.34 -23.01 -0.53
C THR A 125 1.72 -23.69 0.68
N LYS A 126 0.56 -23.18 1.12
CA LYS A 126 -0.29 -23.83 2.12
C LYS A 126 -1.72 -23.81 1.59
N PRO A 127 -2.25 -24.96 1.15
CA PRO A 127 -3.59 -25.02 0.56
C PRO A 127 -4.61 -24.36 1.48
N GLU A 128 -5.50 -23.55 0.90
CA GLU A 128 -6.63 -22.91 1.59
C GLU A 128 -6.24 -21.84 2.62
N TRP A 129 -4.96 -21.46 2.71
CA TRP A 129 -4.49 -20.38 3.58
C TRP A 129 -3.85 -19.28 2.76
N THR A 130 -4.11 -18.04 3.16
CA THR A 130 -3.52 -16.84 2.55
C THR A 130 -2.97 -15.93 3.64
N THR A 131 -1.77 -15.40 3.43
CA THR A 131 -1.23 -14.33 4.29
C THR A 131 -1.70 -12.97 3.84
N TYR A 132 -2.12 -12.19 4.83
CA TYR A 132 -2.42 -10.77 4.72
C TYR A 132 -1.47 -10.01 5.62
N TRP A 133 -0.87 -8.91 5.15
CA TRP A 133 0.03 -8.09 5.97
C TRP A 133 -0.29 -6.61 5.82
N ARG A 134 -0.07 -5.87 6.90
CA ARG A 134 -0.28 -4.43 6.92
C ARG A 134 0.74 -3.73 6.03
N VAL A 135 0.22 -2.82 5.22
CA VAL A 135 0.97 -1.82 4.47
C VAL A 135 0.52 -0.47 4.99
N GLU A 136 1.44 0.23 5.65
CA GLU A 136 1.20 1.57 6.19
C GLU A 136 1.20 2.59 5.04
N LEU A 137 0.16 3.43 5.01
CA LEU A 137 -0.06 4.50 4.06
C LEU A 137 -0.23 5.84 4.80
N LEU A 138 0.11 6.93 4.12
CA LEU A 138 -0.02 8.27 4.67
C LEU A 138 -1.41 8.83 4.42
N GLN A 139 -2.08 9.26 5.49
CA GLN A 139 -3.43 9.82 5.37
C GLN A 139 -3.47 11.12 4.53
N GLN A 140 -2.36 11.86 4.43
CA GLN A 140 -2.24 13.04 3.58
C GLN A 140 -2.46 12.73 2.07
N SER A 141 -2.19 11.50 1.60
CA SER A 141 -2.50 11.14 0.20
C SER A 141 -4.00 10.96 -0.07
N LEU A 142 -4.82 10.85 0.99
CA LEU A 142 -6.27 10.62 0.87
C LEU A 142 -7.09 11.91 0.78
N GLY A 143 -6.51 13.06 1.20
CA GLY A 143 -7.24 14.32 1.36
C GLY A 143 -7.21 15.27 0.16
N SER A 144 -6.28 15.11 -0.78
CA SER A 144 -6.09 16.07 -1.89
C SER A 144 -6.16 15.46 -3.28
N VAL A 145 -6.72 14.27 -3.44
CA VAL A 145 -7.36 13.93 -4.72
C VAL A 145 -8.64 14.77 -4.74
N SER A 146 -8.50 16.07 -5.02
CA SER A 146 -9.60 16.86 -5.55
C SER A 146 -10.22 15.97 -6.60
N SER A 147 -11.46 15.55 -6.36
CA SER A 147 -12.28 14.77 -7.26
C SER A 147 -12.29 15.49 -8.60
N ARG A 148 -11.25 15.26 -9.40
CA ARG A 148 -11.32 15.47 -10.83
C ARG A 148 -12.39 14.49 -11.21
N ASP A 149 -13.51 15.07 -11.58
CA ASP A 149 -14.76 14.42 -11.96
C ASP A 149 -14.51 13.56 -13.22
N ASP A 150 -13.71 12.50 -13.06
CA ASP A 150 -13.53 11.40 -14.00
C ASP A 150 -14.63 10.34 -13.79
N SER A 151 -15.59 10.63 -12.90
CA SER A 151 -16.82 9.89 -12.70
C SER A 151 -17.86 10.12 -13.78
N ASP A 152 -17.66 11.07 -14.71
CA ASP A 152 -18.57 11.25 -15.84
C ASP A 152 -18.32 10.15 -16.90
N PRO A 153 -19.19 9.12 -16.98
CA PRO A 153 -19.02 8.03 -17.94
C PRO A 153 -19.20 8.49 -19.39
N SER A 154 -19.69 9.73 -19.61
CA SER A 154 -19.85 10.31 -20.94
C SER A 154 -18.58 10.98 -21.47
N ARG A 155 -17.58 11.24 -20.62
CA ARG A 155 -16.30 11.79 -21.05
C ARG A 155 -15.44 10.69 -21.68
N PRO A 156 -15.08 10.79 -22.96
CA PRO A 156 -14.24 9.77 -23.60
C PRO A 156 -12.87 9.72 -22.92
N PRO A 157 -12.25 8.52 -22.84
CA PRO A 157 -10.92 8.38 -22.26
C PRO A 157 -9.94 9.30 -22.98
N ARG A 158 -9.08 9.98 -22.20
CA ARG A 158 -8.05 10.87 -22.77
C ARG A 158 -7.17 10.07 -23.73
N ARG A 159 -7.05 10.55 -24.97
CA ARG A 159 -6.16 9.93 -25.95
C ARG A 159 -4.75 10.50 -25.78
N LEU A 160 -3.77 9.62 -25.85
CA LEU A 160 -2.36 9.98 -25.90
C LEU A 160 -1.95 10.13 -27.37
N GLN A 161 -1.17 11.17 -27.69
CA GLN A 161 -0.56 11.33 -29.00
C GLN A 161 0.95 11.12 -28.90
N VAL A 162 1.54 10.49 -29.91
CA VAL A 162 3.00 10.35 -30.03
C VAL A 162 3.46 11.31 -31.12
N HIS A 163 4.30 12.28 -30.76
CA HIS A 163 4.89 13.21 -31.72
C HIS A 163 6.41 13.20 -31.60
N GLY A 164 7.06 12.61 -32.61
CA GLY A 164 8.49 12.32 -32.54
C GLY A 164 8.80 11.36 -31.38
N GLY A 165 9.67 11.78 -30.47
CA GLY A 165 10.04 11.02 -29.27
C GLY A 165 9.24 11.36 -28.00
N LYS A 166 8.14 12.11 -28.11
CA LYS A 166 7.38 12.60 -26.96
C LYS A 166 5.96 12.04 -26.92
N LEU A 167 5.46 11.82 -25.70
CA LEU A 167 4.05 11.56 -25.44
C LEU A 167 3.37 12.88 -25.09
N LEU A 168 2.27 13.19 -25.77
CA LEU A 168 1.51 14.43 -25.58
C LEU A 168 0.06 14.11 -25.19
N ASP A 169 -0.51 14.93 -24.31
CA ASP A 169 -1.95 14.93 -24.01
C ASP A 169 -2.72 15.54 -25.18
N GLU A 170 -3.72 14.84 -25.73
CA GLU A 170 -4.45 15.30 -26.93
C GLU A 170 -5.17 16.64 -26.73
N GLN A 171 -5.70 16.91 -25.52
CA GLN A 171 -6.50 18.12 -25.27
C GLN A 171 -5.61 19.35 -25.07
N SER A 172 -4.51 19.21 -24.34
CA SER A 172 -3.64 20.33 -23.97
C SER A 172 -2.41 20.47 -24.85
N GLY A 173 -2.02 19.43 -25.59
CA GLY A 173 -0.74 19.37 -26.30
C GLY A 173 0.49 19.30 -25.38
N ALA A 174 0.29 19.22 -24.07
CA ALA A 174 1.37 19.18 -23.09
C ALA A 174 2.09 17.83 -23.12
N GLU A 175 3.41 17.86 -22.88
CA GLU A 175 4.21 16.65 -22.75
C GLU A 175 3.85 15.89 -21.47
N LEU A 176 3.59 14.58 -21.63
CA LEU A 176 3.20 13.69 -20.55
C LEU A 176 4.40 12.88 -20.08
N GLN A 177 4.61 12.86 -18.77
CA GLN A 177 5.50 11.90 -18.12
C GLN A 177 4.66 10.80 -17.48
N LEU A 178 4.90 9.56 -17.91
CA LEU A 178 4.26 8.40 -17.31
C LEU A 178 5.12 7.89 -16.15
N HIS A 179 4.50 7.74 -14.98
CA HIS A 179 5.06 7.15 -13.77
C HIS A 179 4.10 6.06 -13.32
N GLY A 180 4.61 4.87 -13.01
CA GLY A 180 3.71 3.75 -12.79
C GLY A 180 4.36 2.52 -12.20
N VAL A 181 3.53 1.50 -12.04
CA VAL A 181 3.95 0.20 -11.51
C VAL A 181 3.65 -0.93 -12.47
N ASN A 182 4.46 -1.98 -12.36
CA ASN A 182 4.16 -3.26 -12.96
C ASN A 182 3.35 -4.08 -11.96
N PHE A 183 2.24 -4.63 -12.42
CA PHE A 183 1.33 -5.42 -11.59
C PHE A 183 1.09 -6.77 -12.23
N TYR A 184 1.32 -7.86 -11.48
CA TYR A 184 1.17 -9.22 -11.99
C TYR A 184 -0.27 -9.69 -11.80
N LEU A 185 -0.92 -10.12 -12.88
CA LEU A 185 -2.35 -10.46 -12.90
C LEU A 185 -2.73 -11.63 -11.98
N ASP A 186 -1.81 -12.56 -11.74
CA ASP A 186 -2.04 -13.71 -10.86
C ASP A 186 -2.37 -13.31 -9.41
N TYR A 187 -2.11 -12.05 -9.05
CA TYR A 187 -2.33 -11.48 -7.73
C TYR A 187 -3.37 -10.36 -7.71
N PHE A 188 -4.12 -10.16 -8.80
CA PHE A 188 -4.97 -8.99 -8.96
C PHE A 188 -6.46 -9.35 -8.87
N GLU A 189 -7.13 -8.84 -7.84
CA GLU A 189 -8.58 -8.74 -7.75
C GLU A 189 -9.04 -7.32 -8.12
N VAL A 190 -10.26 -7.16 -8.63
CA VAL A 190 -10.81 -5.84 -9.04
C VAL A 190 -10.80 -4.83 -7.90
N GLN A 191 -10.91 -5.31 -6.65
CA GLN A 191 -10.88 -4.49 -5.44
C GLN A 191 -9.48 -3.88 -5.19
N ASP A 192 -8.42 -4.49 -5.74
CA ASP A 192 -7.05 -4.00 -5.63
C ASP A 192 -6.79 -2.73 -6.44
N LEU A 193 -7.68 -2.34 -7.37
CA LEU A 193 -7.56 -1.05 -8.07
C LEU A 193 -7.72 0.14 -7.12
N ALA A 194 -8.63 0.05 -6.16
CA ALA A 194 -8.82 1.10 -5.17
C ALA A 194 -7.57 1.23 -4.30
N LEU A 195 -7.03 0.08 -3.88
CA LEU A 195 -5.79 -0.02 -3.11
C LEU A 195 -4.58 0.51 -3.90
N LEU A 196 -4.45 0.13 -5.17
CA LEU A 196 -3.40 0.60 -6.08
C LEU A 196 -3.39 2.12 -6.22
N ARG A 197 -4.57 2.71 -6.38
CA ARG A 197 -4.73 4.17 -6.45
C ARG A 197 -4.32 4.84 -5.13
N GLN A 198 -4.54 4.19 -4.00
CA GLN A 198 -4.13 4.69 -2.68
C GLN A 198 -2.62 4.55 -2.43
N MET A 199 -2.03 3.42 -2.81
CA MET A 199 -0.61 3.13 -2.61
C MET A 199 0.30 3.97 -3.51
N LEU A 200 -0.19 4.33 -4.70
CA LEU A 200 0.62 4.98 -5.73
C LEU A 200 -0.12 6.20 -6.27
N PRO A 201 -0.35 7.22 -5.42
CA PRO A 201 -1.12 8.40 -5.82
C PRO A 201 -0.44 9.18 -6.95
N ALA A 202 0.88 9.06 -7.09
CA ALA A 202 1.66 9.63 -8.17
C ALA A 202 1.69 8.76 -9.45
N ALA A 203 1.24 7.50 -9.39
CA ALA A 203 1.18 6.66 -10.57
C ALA A 203 0.02 7.08 -11.49
N ASN A 204 0.35 7.35 -12.74
CA ASN A 204 -0.61 7.65 -13.81
C ASN A 204 -0.64 6.57 -14.89
N VAL A 205 0.12 5.48 -14.70
CA VAL A 205 0.04 4.27 -15.52
C VAL A 205 0.18 3.02 -14.65
N VAL A 206 -0.60 1.98 -14.97
CA VAL A 206 -0.43 0.64 -14.41
C VAL A 206 -0.17 -0.31 -15.57
N ARG A 207 0.95 -1.02 -15.52
CA ARG A 207 1.28 -2.06 -16.50
C ARG A 207 0.86 -3.40 -15.93
N LEU A 208 -0.16 -4.01 -16.54
CA LEU A 208 -0.55 -5.38 -16.23
C LEU A 208 0.43 -6.36 -16.89
N VAL A 209 1.06 -7.20 -16.08
CA VAL A 209 2.06 -8.19 -16.46
C VAL A 209 1.44 -9.58 -16.25
N GLY A 210 1.69 -10.51 -17.16
CA GLY A 210 1.11 -11.85 -17.07
C GLY A 210 -0.27 -11.99 -17.71
N VAL A 211 -0.66 -11.10 -18.65
CA VAL A 211 -1.69 -11.47 -19.65
C VAL A 211 -1.04 -12.52 -20.52
N PHE A 212 -1.08 -13.77 -20.07
CA PHE A 212 -0.57 -14.88 -20.85
C PHE A 212 -1.45 -15.02 -22.09
N TRP A 213 -0.81 -14.97 -23.23
CA TRP A 213 -1.27 -15.68 -24.42
C TRP A 213 -1.20 -17.15 -24.04
N ALA A 214 -2.19 -17.65 -23.31
CA ALA A 214 -2.43 -19.08 -23.30
C ALA A 214 -2.73 -19.40 -24.76
N ASP A 215 -1.78 -20.01 -25.45
CA ASP A 215 -2.03 -20.61 -26.76
C ASP A 215 -3.27 -21.49 -26.58
N VAL A 216 -4.37 -21.03 -27.17
CA VAL A 216 -5.62 -21.78 -27.21
C VAL A 216 -5.34 -22.94 -28.16
N ALA A 217 -4.82 -24.04 -27.61
CA ALA A 217 -4.59 -25.29 -28.31
C ALA A 217 -5.87 -26.12 -28.36
#